data_AF-A0A1V4R0K4-F1
#
_entry.id   AF-A0A1V4R0K4-F1
#
_cell.length_a   1.000
_cell.length_b   1.000
_cell.length_c   1.000
_cell.angle_alpha   90.00
_cell.angle_beta   90.00
_cell.angle_gamma   90.00
#
_symmetry.space_group_name_H-M   'P 1'
#
loop_
_entity.id
_entity.type
_entity.pdbx_description
1 polymer ?
#
loop_
_entity_poly.entity_id
_entity_poly.type
_entity_poly.pdbx_seq_one_letter_code
_entity_poly.pdbx_strand_id
1 'polypeptide(L)'
;LKLERTADILSELAPAKRDKVIVGFAVETENAIAHAREKLQKKNLDFIVLNNPLVEGAAFGTDTNVVTILDSKGNVEKLPKMSKREVAEKVMEKVALLIVN
;
A
#
# COMPACT_ATOMS: atom_id res chain seq x y z
N LEU A 1 -26.22 15.32 -0.10
CA LEU A 1 -25.83 14.91 1.26
C LEU A 1 -24.91 15.98 1.86
N LYS A 2 -24.96 16.18 3.18
CA LYS A 2 -23.93 16.93 3.93
C LYS A 2 -23.03 15.90 4.59
N LEU A 3 -21.72 15.99 4.32
CA LEU A 3 -20.71 15.05 4.83
C LEU A 3 -19.71 15.82 5.69
N GLU A 4 -19.10 15.12 6.63
CA GLU A 4 -18.00 15.62 7.44
C GLU A 4 -16.78 14.71 7.30
N ARG A 5 -15.59 15.26 7.53
CA ARG A 5 -14.36 14.47 7.48
C ARG A 5 -14.26 13.58 8.71
N THR A 6 -13.92 12.31 8.48
CA THR A 6 -13.57 11.38 9.56
C THR A 6 -12.14 11.63 10.04
N ALA A 7 -11.84 11.18 11.25
CA ALA A 7 -10.48 11.16 11.78
C ALA A 7 -9.56 10.29 10.90
N ASP A 8 -8.29 10.68 10.82
CA ASP A 8 -7.30 10.02 9.99
C ASP A 8 -6.38 9.16 10.85
N ILE A 9 -6.87 7.97 11.19
CA ILE A 9 -6.25 7.04 12.13
C ILE A 9 -4.79 6.74 11.74
N LEU A 10 -4.51 6.55 10.45
CA LEU A 10 -3.16 6.21 9.99
C LEU A 10 -2.18 7.38 10.21
N SER A 11 -2.62 8.62 10.02
CA SER A 11 -1.79 9.80 10.32
C SER A 11 -1.49 9.94 11.80
N GLU A 12 -2.41 9.55 12.67
CA GLU A 12 -2.21 9.59 14.13
C GLU A 12 -1.18 8.55 14.61
N LEU A 13 -1.01 7.45 13.86
CA LEU A 13 -0.01 6.42 14.16
C LEU A 13 1.42 6.80 13.71
N ALA A 14 1.55 7.66 12.70
CA ALA A 14 2.83 8.02 12.08
C ALA A 14 3.88 8.58 13.06
N PRO A 15 3.54 9.46 14.04
CA PRO A 15 4.49 9.95 15.04
C PRO A 15 4.93 8.88 16.05
N ALA A 16 4.12 7.84 16.24
CA ALA A 16 4.35 6.76 17.20
C ALA A 16 4.95 5.49 16.53
N LYS A 17 5.50 5.63 15.32
CA LYS A 17 6.02 4.52 14.51
C LYS A 17 7.08 3.69 15.22
N ARG A 18 8.04 4.33 15.92
CA ARG A 18 9.10 3.67 16.72
C ARG A 18 9.64 2.38 16.06
N ASP A 19 9.41 1.23 16.68
CA ASP A 19 9.82 -0.13 16.33
C ASP A 19 8.77 -0.89 15.50
N LYS A 20 7.70 -0.21 15.07
CA LYS A 20 6.62 -0.81 14.28
C LYS A 20 6.89 -0.66 12.79
N VAL A 21 6.58 -1.73 12.06
CA VAL A 21 6.43 -1.69 10.61
C VAL A 21 5.01 -1.22 10.28
N ILE A 22 4.89 -0.14 9.52
CA ILE A 22 3.61 0.42 9.06
C ILE A 22 3.51 0.25 7.55
N VAL A 23 2.54 -0.57 7.12
CA VAL A 23 2.25 -0.83 5.70
C VAL A 23 0.91 -0.18 5.34
N GLY A 24 0.90 0.62 4.27
CA GLY A 24 -0.33 1.17 3.72
C GLY A 24 -0.86 0.37 2.54
N PHE A 25 -2.16 0.46 2.31
CA PHE A 25 -2.81 0.00 1.08
C PHE A 25 -3.53 1.18 0.45
N ALA A 26 -3.39 1.34 -0.87
CA ALA A 26 -4.04 2.40 -1.62
C ALA A 26 -4.63 1.88 -2.93
N VAL A 27 -5.85 2.30 -3.19
CA VAL A 27 -6.56 2.10 -4.45
C VAL A 27 -6.54 3.43 -5.19
N GLU A 28 -5.86 3.51 -6.34
CA GLU A 28 -5.74 4.75 -7.12
C GLU A 28 -5.98 4.48 -8.60
N THR A 29 -6.62 5.42 -9.29
CA THR A 29 -6.92 5.32 -10.73
C THR A 29 -5.92 6.10 -11.57
N GLU A 30 -5.89 7.41 -11.41
CA GLU A 30 -5.02 8.33 -12.16
C GLU A 30 -3.83 8.77 -11.29
N ASN A 31 -2.68 9.03 -11.91
CA ASN A 31 -1.45 9.45 -11.22
C ASN A 31 -1.07 8.53 -10.04
N ALA A 32 -1.43 7.25 -10.13
CA ALA A 32 -1.44 6.30 -9.02
C ALA A 32 -0.10 6.23 -8.27
N ILE A 33 1.03 6.19 -8.99
CA ILE A 33 2.38 6.16 -8.41
C ILE A 33 2.69 7.45 -7.66
N ALA A 34 2.35 8.62 -8.22
CA ALA A 34 2.62 9.91 -7.58
C ALA A 34 1.79 10.07 -6.30
N HIS A 35 0.50 9.74 -6.36
CA HIS A 35 -0.37 9.77 -5.17
C HIS A 35 0.05 8.76 -4.10
N ALA A 36 0.48 7.55 -4.50
CA ALA A 36 0.98 6.56 -3.56
C ALA A 36 2.28 7.03 -2.87
N ARG A 37 3.20 7.67 -3.59
CA ARG A 37 4.41 8.28 -3.02
C ARG A 37 4.09 9.38 -2.01
N GLU A 38 3.13 10.25 -2.34
CA GLU A 38 2.69 11.30 -1.41
C GLU A 38 2.11 10.69 -0.13
N LYS A 39 1.23 9.68 -0.25
CA LYS A 39 0.65 8.98 0.90
C LYS A 39 1.72 8.29 1.74
N LEU A 40 2.65 7.58 1.11
CA LEU A 40 3.80 6.93 1.74
C LEU A 40 4.59 7.90 2.62
N GLN A 41 4.95 9.07 2.09
CA GLN A 41 5.70 10.09 2.83
C GLN A 41 4.85 10.75 3.94
N LYS A 42 3.66 11.23 3.59
CA LYS A 42 2.77 11.96 4.50
C LYS A 42 2.34 11.11 5.70
N LYS A 43 2.22 9.79 5.51
CA LYS A 43 1.83 8.82 6.53
C LYS A 43 3.01 8.10 7.18
N ASN A 44 4.24 8.45 6.82
CA ASN A 44 5.47 7.84 7.35
C ASN A 44 5.48 6.30 7.23
N LEU A 45 5.02 5.73 6.11
CA LEU A 45 4.93 4.28 5.96
C LEU A 45 6.29 3.67 5.60
N ASP A 46 6.49 2.39 5.88
CA ASP A 46 7.66 1.65 5.41
C ASP A 46 7.51 1.27 3.94
N PHE A 47 6.32 0.84 3.55
CA PHE A 47 5.92 0.71 2.16
C PHE A 47 4.40 0.81 2.00
N ILE A 48 3.98 1.02 0.75
CA ILE A 48 2.58 1.08 0.35
C ILE A 48 2.31 0.10 -0.79
N VAL A 49 1.24 -0.66 -0.67
CA VAL A 49 0.73 -1.57 -1.70
C VAL A 49 -0.36 -0.83 -2.48
N LEU A 50 -0.08 -0.58 -3.75
CA LEU A 50 -0.92 0.18 -4.65
C LEU A 50 -1.60 -0.75 -5.65
N ASN A 51 -2.93 -0.69 -5.76
CA ASN A 51 -3.66 -1.31 -6.88
C ASN A 51 -4.52 -0.27 -7.61
N ASN A 52 -4.73 -0.50 -8.90
CA ASN A 52 -5.63 0.31 -9.72
C ASN A 52 -6.84 -0.54 -10.13
N PRO A 53 -8.07 -0.21 -9.68
CA PRO A 53 -9.23 -1.05 -9.90
C PRO A 53 -9.70 -1.05 -11.36
N LEU A 54 -9.19 -0.14 -12.20
CA LEU A 54 -9.45 -0.11 -13.65
C LEU A 54 -8.59 -1.14 -14.40
N VAL A 55 -7.57 -1.72 -13.76
CA VAL A 55 -6.76 -2.79 -14.33
C VAL A 55 -7.51 -4.12 -14.19
N GLU A 56 -7.63 -4.85 -15.29
CA GLU A 56 -8.31 -6.14 -15.31
C GLU A 56 -7.68 -7.12 -14.31
N GLY A 57 -8.51 -7.69 -13.43
CA GLY A 57 -8.06 -8.60 -12.38
C GLY A 57 -7.43 -7.93 -11.15
N ALA A 58 -7.44 -6.59 -11.05
CA ALA A 58 -7.03 -5.83 -9.87
C ALA A 58 -8.21 -5.28 -9.04
N ALA A 59 -9.44 -5.58 -9.48
CA ALA A 59 -10.67 -5.08 -8.91
C ALA A 59 -11.23 -5.97 -7.79
N PHE A 60 -12.08 -5.37 -6.96
CA PHE A 60 -12.88 -6.07 -5.97
C PHE A 60 -13.73 -7.19 -6.60
N GLY A 61 -14.03 -8.23 -5.83
CA GLY A 61 -14.89 -9.34 -6.28
C GLY A 61 -14.21 -10.40 -7.17
N THR A 62 -12.90 -10.31 -7.41
CA THR A 62 -12.10 -11.35 -8.10
C THR A 62 -11.11 -12.03 -7.16
N ASP A 63 -10.55 -13.19 -7.52
CA ASP A 63 -9.53 -13.86 -6.69
C ASP A 63 -8.10 -13.40 -6.95
N THR A 64 -7.91 -12.50 -7.94
CA THR A 64 -6.60 -11.99 -8.34
C THR A 64 -6.38 -10.55 -7.91
N ASN A 65 -5.14 -10.08 -8.02
CA ASN A 65 -4.80 -8.66 -7.97
C ASN A 65 -3.61 -8.33 -8.88
N VAL A 66 -3.49 -7.06 -9.26
CA VAL A 66 -2.31 -6.49 -9.92
C VAL A 66 -1.86 -5.31 -9.08
N VAL A 67 -0.72 -5.45 -8.39
CA VAL A 67 -0.27 -4.47 -7.42
C VAL A 67 1.12 -3.94 -7.76
N THR A 68 1.39 -2.72 -7.33
CA THR A 68 2.73 -2.13 -7.29
C THR A 68 3.08 -1.83 -5.84
N ILE A 69 4.26 -2.22 -5.40
CA ILE A 69 4.74 -1.93 -4.05
C ILE A 69 5.78 -0.82 -4.12
N LEU A 70 5.58 0.24 -3.35
CA LEU A 70 6.50 1.36 -3.23
C LEU A 70 7.02 1.43 -1.81
N ASP A 71 8.34 1.47 -1.61
CA ASP A 71 8.94 1.59 -0.28
C ASP A 71 9.50 2.99 0.01
N SER A 72 9.75 3.25 1.29
CA SER A 72 10.29 4.52 1.79
C SER A 72 11.69 4.86 1.27
N LYS A 73 12.41 3.89 0.67
CA LYS A 73 13.71 4.07 0.02
C LYS A 73 13.57 4.48 -1.45
N GLY A 74 12.35 4.56 -1.96
CA GLY A 74 12.05 4.98 -3.33
C GLY A 74 11.98 3.82 -4.33
N ASN A 75 12.11 2.57 -3.88
CA ASN A 75 11.98 1.42 -4.77
C ASN A 75 10.53 1.25 -5.21
N VAL A 76 10.34 0.84 -6.46
CA VAL A 76 9.04 0.57 -7.05
C VAL A 76 9.07 -0.81 -7.68
N GLU A 77 8.28 -1.72 -7.15
CA GLU A 77 8.19 -3.11 -7.60
C GLU A 77 6.80 -3.39 -8.14
N LYS A 78 6.70 -3.65 -9.45
CA LYS A 78 5.45 -4.02 -10.09
C LYS A 78 5.31 -5.54 -10.09
N LEU A 79 4.28 -6.05 -9.43
CA LEU A 79 3.98 -7.48 -9.44
C LEU A 79 3.13 -7.83 -10.68
N PRO A 80 3.29 -9.03 -11.25
CA PRO A 80 2.39 -9.53 -12.29
C PRO A 80 0.97 -9.73 -11.72
N LYS A 81 0.01 -10.08 -12.58
CA LYS A 81 -1.29 -10.56 -12.11
C LYS A 81 -1.09 -11.86 -11.34
N MET A 82 -1.49 -11.87 -10.09
CA MET A 82 -1.32 -12.99 -9.16
C MET A 82 -2.62 -13.21 -8.38
N SER A 83 -2.78 -14.36 -7.75
CA SER A 83 -3.84 -14.56 -6.76
C SER A 83 -3.63 -13.61 -5.56
N LYS A 84 -4.72 -13.26 -4.88
CA LYS A 84 -4.64 -12.47 -3.64
C LYS A 84 -3.78 -13.14 -2.57
N ARG A 85 -3.74 -14.48 -2.55
CA ARG A 85 -2.91 -15.25 -1.62
C ARG A 85 -1.43 -15.03 -1.90
N GLU A 86 -1.02 -15.13 -3.16
CA GLU A 86 0.38 -14.88 -3.56
C GLU A 86 0.77 -13.41 -3.34
N VAL A 87 -0.15 -12.46 -3.57
CA VAL A 87 0.10 -11.04 -3.23
C VAL A 87 0.31 -10.87 -1.73
N ALA A 88 -0.49 -11.52 -0.88
CA ALA A 88 -0.30 -11.48 0.56
C ALA A 88 1.05 -12.08 0.98
N GLU A 89 1.47 -13.19 0.37
CA GLU A 89 2.81 -13.78 0.59
C GLU A 89 3.92 -12.78 0.25
N LYS A 90 3.84 -12.10 -0.90
CA LYS A 90 4.81 -11.06 -1.28
C LYS A 90 4.86 -9.87 -0.31
N VAL A 91 3.71 -9.44 0.20
CA VAL A 91 3.65 -8.39 1.21
C VAL A 91 4.31 -8.85 2.51
N MET A 92 4.05 -10.08 2.96
CA MET A 92 4.65 -10.63 4.18
C MET A 92 6.15 -10.87 4.06
N GLU A 93 6.65 -11.29 2.90
CA GLU A 93 8.10 -11.37 2.61
C GLU A 93 8.77 -10.01 2.82
N LYS A 94 8.17 -8.91 2.31
CA LYS A 94 8.68 -7.56 2.52
C LYS A 94 8.63 -7.12 3.99
N VAL A 95 7.55 -7.44 4.71
CA VAL A 95 7.46 -7.16 6.15
C VAL A 95 8.57 -7.89 6.90
N ALA A 96 8.80 -9.17 6.61
CA ALA A 96 9.84 -9.97 7.28
C ALA A 96 11.23 -9.34 7.11
N LEU A 97 11.56 -8.84 5.93
CA LEU A 97 12.84 -8.15 5.67
C LEU A 97 13.04 -6.88 6.50
N LEU A 98 11.97 -6.27 7.01
CA LEU A 98 12.04 -5.07 7.86
C LEU A 98 12.15 -5.39 9.36
N ILE A 99 11.71 -6.59 9.78
CA ILE A 99 11.69 -7.00 11.19
C ILE A 99 12.97 -7.76 11.58
N VAL A 100 13.63 -8.40 10.62
CA VAL A 100 14.84 -9.22 10.85
C VAL A 100 16.13 -8.37 10.88
N ASN A 101 16.03 -7.04 10.69
CA ASN A 101 17.16 -6.11 10.74
C ASN A 101 17.23 -5.33 12.05
#